data_AF-A0A1B8F7T9-F1
#
_entry.id   AF-A0A1B8F7T9-F1
#
_cell.length_a   1.000
_cell.length_b   1.000
_cell.length_c   1.000
_cell.angle_alpha   90.00
_cell.angle_beta   90.00
_cell.angle_gamma   90.00
#
_symmetry.space_group_name_H-M   'P 1'
#
loop_
_entity.id
_entity.type
_entity.pdbx_description
1 polymer ?
#
loop_
_entity_poly.entity_id
_entity_poly.type
_entity_poly.pdbx_seq_one_letter_code
_entity_poly.pdbx_strand_id
1 'polypeptide(L)'
;MSAAPGPTILDLKLAFLRSQIQALSAPLRIPVNYQPPDEDQAIRQRAIDDALFQLNARIQEHAKLVYSAPAQRHVAEQVDALYWMAGERDVSGELARGQLELGTDFAADVNITSLPDAWEDEEEVAQRPEEAQRYVELAAHIKGLNDRRTELREKVARYKALKGMLEPFENSKEDVQGNLCTRDGEVEAELQKMGMLMARVKGRLEGLETSQNQGDEEMDLDFLDQEKKADLLLNDVLR
;
A
#
# COMPACT_ATOMS: atom_id res chain seq x y z
N MET A 1 26.47 2.51 46.39
CA MET A 1 27.34 3.04 45.33
C MET A 1 26.79 2.51 44.02
N SER A 2 26.01 3.30 43.27
CA SER A 2 25.44 2.81 42.00
C SER A 2 26.56 2.68 40.98
N ALA A 3 26.67 1.51 40.35
CA ALA A 3 27.58 1.31 39.23
C ALA A 3 27.25 2.33 38.13
N ALA A 4 28.27 2.99 37.58
CA ALA A 4 28.10 3.86 36.44
C ALA A 4 27.56 3.03 35.26
N PRO A 5 26.60 3.56 34.47
CA PRO A 5 26.12 2.86 33.29
C PRO A 5 27.29 2.57 32.34
N GLY A 6 27.25 1.40 31.69
CA GLY A 6 28.23 1.05 30.66
C GLY A 6 28.24 2.06 29.52
N PRO A 7 29.37 2.22 28.80
CA PRO A 7 29.47 3.19 27.72
C PRO A 7 28.44 2.89 26.63
N THR A 8 27.70 3.91 26.19
CA THR A 8 26.77 3.76 25.08
C THR A 8 27.52 3.65 23.75
N ILE A 9 26.86 3.13 22.70
CA ILE A 9 27.44 3.06 21.34
C ILE A 9 27.86 4.46 20.86
N LEU A 10 27.07 5.48 21.20
CA LEU A 10 27.39 6.87 20.92
C LEU A 10 28.67 7.32 21.66
N ASP A 11 28.84 6.93 22.92
CA ASP A 11 30.05 7.24 23.70
C ASP A 11 31.30 6.58 23.10
N LEU A 12 31.17 5.36 22.57
CA LEU A 12 32.27 4.68 21.87
C LEU A 12 32.64 5.40 20.57
N LYS A 13 31.65 5.80 19.77
CA LYS A 13 31.85 6.58 18.54
C LYS A 13 32.51 7.92 18.83
N LEU A 14 32.07 8.61 19.89
CA LEU A 14 32.67 9.84 20.37
C LEU A 14 34.12 9.64 20.84
N ALA A 15 34.39 8.59 21.60
CA ALA A 15 35.74 8.26 22.06
C ALA A 15 36.69 7.99 20.89
N PHE A 16 36.21 7.27 19.87
CA PHE A 16 36.95 7.05 18.63
C PHE A 16 37.22 8.35 17.88
N LEU A 17 36.22 9.20 17.65
CA LEU A 17 36.43 10.48 16.97
C LEU A 17 37.45 11.35 17.70
N ARG A 18 37.36 11.41 19.03
CA ARG A 18 38.33 12.16 19.86
C ARG A 18 39.75 11.63 19.72
N SER A 19 39.94 10.31 19.72
CA SER A 19 41.28 9.72 19.57
C SER A 19 41.87 10.01 18.19
N GLN A 20 41.06 9.91 17.14
CA GLN A 20 41.50 10.22 15.77
C GLN A 20 41.82 11.72 15.59
N ILE A 21 40.98 12.62 16.12
CA ILE A 21 41.23 14.06 16.07
C ILE A 21 42.51 14.39 16.84
N GLN A 22 42.76 13.75 17.98
CA GLN A 22 44.01 13.94 18.73
C GLN A 22 45.24 13.45 17.96
N ALA A 23 45.14 12.32 17.26
CA ALA A 23 46.23 11.80 16.43
C ALA A 23 46.53 12.73 15.24
N LEU A 24 45.49 13.26 14.59
CA LEU A 24 45.62 14.13 13.41
C LEU A 24 46.03 15.57 13.77
N SER A 25 45.66 16.06 14.95
CA SER A 25 46.05 17.39 15.44
C SER A 25 47.35 17.40 16.23
N ALA A 26 48.08 16.27 16.26
CA ALA A 26 49.37 16.18 16.92
C ALA A 26 50.37 17.20 16.32
N PRO A 27 51.17 17.88 17.16
CA PRO A 27 52.10 18.88 16.69
C PRO A 27 53.19 18.25 15.81
N LEU A 28 53.45 18.87 14.66
CA LEU A 28 54.49 18.46 13.74
C LEU A 28 55.86 18.72 14.36
N ARG A 29 56.75 17.74 14.19
CA ARG A 29 58.14 17.81 14.63
C ARG A 29 59.04 17.52 13.44
N ILE A 30 60.17 18.22 13.36
CA ILE A 30 61.21 17.90 12.38
C ILE A 30 61.81 16.55 12.77
N PRO A 31 62.00 15.62 11.82
CA PRO A 31 62.79 14.42 12.09
C PRO A 31 64.21 14.80 12.49
N VAL A 32 64.77 14.11 13.49
CA VAL A 32 66.11 14.37 14.05
C VAL A 32 67.22 14.28 12.99
N ASN A 33 66.96 13.61 11.87
CA ASN A 33 67.91 13.39 10.77
C ASN A 33 67.64 14.31 9.56
N TYR A 34 66.96 15.44 9.74
CA TYR A 34 66.74 16.38 8.65
C TYR A 34 68.06 17.02 8.22
N GLN A 35 68.54 16.67 7.03
CA GLN A 35 69.62 17.37 6.35
C GLN A 35 69.02 18.22 5.23
N PRO A 36 69.34 19.54 5.19
CA PRO A 36 68.92 20.38 4.07
C PRO A 36 69.59 19.89 2.77
N PRO A 37 68.89 19.93 1.63
CA PRO A 37 69.40 19.41 0.36
C PRO A 37 70.60 20.20 -0.21
N ASP A 38 70.76 21.49 0.14
CA ASP A 38 71.87 22.36 -0.28
C ASP A 38 72.39 23.19 0.93
N GLU A 39 73.71 23.24 1.14
CA GLU A 39 74.34 24.07 2.19
C GLU A 39 74.16 25.58 1.94
N ASP A 40 74.10 26.00 0.67
CA ASP A 40 73.88 27.40 0.27
C ASP A 40 72.45 27.89 0.48
N GLN A 41 71.49 26.97 0.71
CA GLN A 41 70.10 27.27 1.06
C GLN A 41 69.77 26.92 2.52
N ALA A 42 70.79 26.78 3.38
CA ALA A 42 70.61 26.49 4.79
C ALA A 42 69.77 27.59 5.47
N ILE A 43 68.47 27.32 5.60
CA ILE A 43 67.54 28.18 6.34
C ILE A 43 68.02 28.21 7.79
N ARG A 44 68.06 29.41 8.39
CA ARG A 44 68.44 29.55 9.80
C ARG A 44 67.51 28.70 10.65
N GLN A 45 68.08 27.84 11.52
CA GLN A 45 67.32 26.96 12.41
C GLN A 45 66.21 27.71 13.17
N ARG A 46 66.49 28.93 13.63
CA ARG A 46 65.50 29.79 14.30
C ARG A 46 64.27 30.10 13.45
N ALA A 47 64.45 30.37 12.15
CA ALA A 47 63.32 30.62 11.25
C ALA A 47 62.48 29.35 11.03
N ILE A 48 63.11 28.17 11.08
CA ILE A 48 62.42 26.88 11.00
C ILE A 48 61.61 26.65 12.29
N ASP A 49 62.21 26.88 13.46
CA ASP A 49 61.55 26.73 14.75
C ASP A 49 60.37 27.72 14.89
N ASP A 50 60.54 28.98 14.48
CA ASP A 50 59.49 30.00 14.47
C ASP A 50 58.35 29.61 13.50
N ALA A 51 58.67 29.12 12.31
CA ALA A 51 57.67 28.67 11.33
C ALA A 51 56.90 27.44 11.83
N LEU A 52 57.57 26.49 12.48
CA LEU A 52 56.94 25.32 13.09
C LEU A 52 56.04 25.68 14.25
N PHE A 53 56.47 26.64 15.08
CA PHE A 53 55.65 27.16 16.16
C PHE A 53 54.35 27.77 15.61
N GLN A 54 54.46 28.64 14.60
CA GLN A 54 53.29 29.26 13.96
C GLN A 54 52.39 28.23 13.26
N LEU A 55 52.96 27.24 12.58
CA LEU A 55 52.21 26.18 11.92
C LEU A 55 51.45 25.32 12.93
N ASN A 56 52.11 24.89 14.00
CA ASN A 56 51.48 24.12 15.06
C ASN A 56 50.38 24.93 15.77
N ALA A 57 50.58 26.23 15.97
CA ALA A 57 49.54 27.11 16.50
C ALA A 57 48.30 27.15 15.58
N ARG A 58 48.50 27.32 14.27
CA ARG A 58 47.40 27.30 13.28
C ARG A 58 46.67 25.95 13.21
N ILE A 59 47.39 24.83 13.31
CA ILE A 59 46.79 23.49 13.35
C ILE A 59 45.88 23.36 14.58
N GLN A 60 46.34 23.84 15.74
CA GLN A 60 45.56 23.82 16.98
C GLN A 60 44.34 24.75 16.93
N GLU A 61 44.48 25.94 16.32
CA GLU A 61 43.35 26.85 16.08
C GLU A 61 42.30 26.20 15.17
N HIS A 62 42.72 25.63 14.04
CA HIS A 62 41.83 24.94 13.11
C HIS A 62 41.15 23.72 13.77
N ALA A 63 41.90 22.92 14.53
CA ALA A 63 41.34 21.76 15.22
C ALA A 63 40.24 22.16 16.23
N LYS A 64 40.42 23.27 16.94
CA LYS A 64 39.40 23.80 17.88
C LYS A 64 38.16 24.34 17.17
N LEU A 65 38.34 25.00 16.02
CA LEU A 65 37.24 25.58 15.26
C LEU A 65 36.41 24.51 14.54
N VAL A 66 37.06 23.57 13.86
CA VAL A 66 36.39 22.55 13.04
C VAL A 66 35.87 21.39 13.88
N TYR A 67 36.65 20.94 14.87
CA TYR A 67 36.31 19.79 15.70
C TYR A 67 35.87 20.20 17.10
N SER A 68 34.92 21.13 17.19
CA SER A 68 34.32 21.50 18.48
C SER A 68 33.60 20.30 19.14
N ALA A 69 33.53 20.26 20.47
CA ALA A 69 32.82 19.22 21.20
C ALA A 69 31.37 18.96 20.72
N PRO A 70 30.53 19.98 20.43
CA PRO A 70 29.21 19.75 19.85
C PRO A 70 29.27 19.21 18.42
N ALA A 71 30.21 19.64 17.59
CA ALA A 71 30.36 19.12 16.23
C ALA A 71 30.74 17.63 16.22
N GLN A 72 31.65 17.22 17.11
CA GLN A 72 32.02 15.80 17.27
C GLN A 72 30.82 14.93 17.66
N ARG A 73 29.97 15.43 18.57
CA ARG A 73 28.74 14.75 18.99
C ARG A 73 27.73 14.64 17.85
N HIS A 74 27.50 15.72 17.13
CA HIS A 74 26.59 15.73 15.99
C HIS A 74 27.03 14.77 14.88
N VAL A 75 28.33 14.66 14.60
CA VAL A 75 28.85 13.68 13.65
C VAL A 75 28.68 12.26 14.17
N ALA A 76 28.93 12.00 15.46
CA ALA A 76 28.70 10.69 16.05
C ALA A 76 27.22 10.27 15.97
N GLU A 77 26.29 11.20 16.22
CA GLU A 77 24.85 10.99 16.08
C GLU A 77 24.45 10.73 14.61
N GLN A 78 25.01 11.45 13.64
CA GLN A 78 24.79 11.20 12.22
C GLN A 78 25.29 9.81 11.78
N VAL A 79 26.48 9.41 12.23
CA VAL A 79 27.02 8.07 11.95
C VAL A 79 26.15 7.00 12.60
N ASP A 80 25.59 7.27 13.78
CA ASP A 80 24.61 6.39 14.40
C ASP A 80 23.33 6.27 13.58
N ALA A 81 22.72 7.39 13.20
CA ALA A 81 21.54 7.42 12.36
C ALA A 81 21.76 6.72 11.00
N LEU A 82 22.90 6.94 10.35
CA LEU A 82 23.24 6.28 9.09
C LEU A 82 23.44 4.78 9.25
N TYR A 83 24.02 4.33 10.36
CA TYR A 83 24.16 2.90 10.64
C TYR A 83 22.80 2.24 10.85
N TRP A 84 21.88 2.89 11.59
CA TRP A 84 20.51 2.43 11.72
C TRP A 84 19.78 2.37 10.37
N MET A 85 19.86 3.44 9.58
CA MET A 85 19.24 3.48 8.24
C MET A 85 19.88 2.51 7.24
N ALA A 86 21.17 2.21 7.36
CA ALA A 86 21.84 1.22 6.52
C ALA A 86 21.46 -0.20 6.93
N GLY A 87 21.36 -0.46 8.23
CA GLY A 87 20.81 -1.71 8.77
C GLY A 87 19.38 -1.95 8.30
N GLU A 88 18.50 -0.94 8.37
CA GLU A 88 17.13 -1.05 7.83
C GLU A 88 17.09 -1.39 6.33
N ARG A 89 18.00 -0.83 5.53
CA ARG A 89 18.08 -1.09 4.08
C ARG A 89 18.60 -2.49 3.75
N ASP A 90 19.61 -2.97 4.46
CA ASP A 90 20.14 -4.34 4.27
C ASP A 90 19.17 -5.41 4.79
N VAL A 91 18.47 -5.12 5.89
CA VAL A 91 17.34 -5.94 6.36
C VAL A 91 16.28 -6.00 5.27
N SER A 92 15.88 -4.90 4.64
CA SER A 92 14.90 -4.94 3.56
C SER A 92 15.35 -5.64 2.26
N GLY A 93 16.65 -5.88 2.06
CA GLY A 93 17.22 -6.36 0.79
C GLY A 93 17.53 -7.86 0.71
N GLU A 94 18.05 -8.47 1.78
CA GLU A 94 18.45 -9.89 1.75
C GLU A 94 18.47 -10.55 3.16
N LEU A 95 18.63 -9.77 4.24
CA LEU A 95 18.70 -10.26 5.63
C LEU A 95 17.34 -10.29 6.38
N ALA A 96 16.26 -9.71 5.83
CA ALA A 96 14.89 -9.88 6.38
C ALA A 96 14.36 -11.31 6.24
N ARG A 97 15.05 -12.18 5.50
CA ARG A 97 14.83 -13.63 5.60
C ARG A 97 15.49 -14.14 6.88
N GLY A 98 14.91 -13.85 8.04
CA GLY A 98 15.31 -14.51 9.30
C GLY A 98 15.24 -13.64 10.56
N GLN A 99 15.56 -12.34 10.49
CA GLN A 99 15.54 -11.47 11.68
C GLN A 99 14.19 -10.75 11.84
N LEU A 100 13.33 -11.35 12.66
CA LEU A 100 12.07 -10.74 13.09
C LEU A 100 12.37 -9.71 14.20
N GLU A 101 11.99 -8.44 13.97
CA GLU A 101 12.20 -7.35 14.93
C GLU A 101 11.44 -7.57 16.25
N LEU A 102 11.98 -7.04 17.36
CA LEU A 102 11.32 -7.11 18.66
C LEU A 102 10.01 -6.30 18.63
N GLY A 103 8.87 -7.00 18.64
CA GLY A 103 7.53 -6.40 18.54
C GLY A 103 6.76 -6.78 17.28
N THR A 104 7.33 -7.61 16.40
CA THR A 104 6.59 -8.17 15.26
C THR A 104 5.46 -9.08 15.73
N ASP A 105 4.27 -8.91 15.17
CA ASP A 105 3.14 -9.82 15.39
C ASP A 105 3.37 -11.14 14.64
N PHE A 106 3.67 -12.22 15.36
CA PHE A 106 3.87 -13.54 14.78
C PHE A 106 2.59 -14.18 14.21
N ALA A 107 1.41 -13.59 14.45
CA ALA A 107 0.15 -14.07 13.88
C ALA A 107 -0.16 -13.46 12.50
N ALA A 108 0.59 -12.44 12.08
CA ALA A 108 0.41 -11.77 10.81
C ALA A 108 0.78 -12.68 9.62
N ASP A 109 -0.01 -12.63 8.54
CA ASP A 109 0.18 -13.48 7.35
C ASP A 109 1.60 -13.37 6.76
N VAL A 110 2.11 -12.13 6.67
CA VAL A 110 3.43 -11.82 6.09
C VAL A 110 4.56 -12.47 6.90
N ASN A 111 4.49 -12.38 8.21
CA ASN A 111 5.52 -12.91 9.12
C ASN A 111 5.50 -14.44 9.16
N ILE A 112 4.32 -15.06 9.09
CA ILE A 112 4.18 -16.52 8.99
C ILE A 112 4.81 -17.03 7.70
N THR A 113 4.61 -16.34 6.57
CA THR A 113 5.19 -16.74 5.28
C THR A 113 6.71 -16.53 5.20
N SER A 114 7.26 -15.58 5.96
CA SER A 114 8.71 -15.32 5.99
C SER A 114 9.48 -16.25 6.92
N LEU A 115 8.81 -17.11 7.70
CA LEU A 115 9.47 -18.05 8.59
C LEU A 115 10.33 -19.05 7.79
N PRO A 116 11.58 -19.30 8.21
CA PRO A 116 12.44 -20.32 7.63
C PRO A 116 11.81 -21.71 7.68
N ASP A 117 12.01 -22.53 6.65
CA ASP A 117 11.51 -23.91 6.62
C ASP A 117 12.33 -24.86 7.51
N ALA A 118 13.57 -24.49 7.82
CA ALA A 118 14.49 -25.24 8.66
C ALA A 118 15.14 -24.32 9.70
N TRP A 119 15.64 -24.90 10.79
CA TRP A 119 16.43 -24.19 11.79
C TRP A 119 17.78 -23.78 11.17
N GLU A 120 18.15 -22.51 11.27
CA GLU A 120 19.28 -21.94 10.51
C GLU A 120 20.66 -22.32 11.07
N ASP A 121 20.79 -22.49 12.39
CA ASP A 121 22.07 -22.76 13.05
C ASP A 121 22.39 -24.26 13.13
N GLU A 122 23.26 -24.75 12.24
CA GLU A 122 23.68 -26.15 12.18
C GLU A 122 24.33 -26.66 13.49
N GLU A 123 25.04 -25.79 14.21
CA GLU A 123 25.66 -26.13 15.49
C GLU A 123 24.62 -26.36 16.61
N GLU A 124 23.53 -25.61 16.59
CA GLU A 124 22.41 -25.80 17.53
C GLU A 124 21.58 -27.02 17.16
N VAL A 125 21.39 -27.28 15.86
CA VAL A 125 20.74 -28.51 15.37
C VAL A 125 21.51 -29.75 15.83
N ALA A 126 22.84 -29.71 15.81
CA ALA A 126 23.68 -30.80 16.32
C ALA A 126 23.55 -30.98 17.85
N GLN A 127 23.40 -29.89 18.59
CA GLN A 127 23.22 -29.93 20.04
C GLN A 127 21.80 -30.34 20.45
N ARG A 128 20.79 -30.00 19.64
CA ARG A 128 19.36 -30.19 19.94
C ARG A 128 18.56 -30.63 18.70
N PRO A 129 18.76 -31.87 18.23
CA PRO A 129 18.09 -32.36 17.02
C PRO A 129 16.57 -32.49 17.19
N GLU A 130 16.08 -32.80 18.39
CA GLU A 130 14.64 -32.94 18.66
C GLU A 130 13.88 -31.60 18.56
N GLU A 131 14.51 -30.51 18.99
CA GLU A 131 13.90 -29.16 18.93
C GLU A 131 13.85 -28.67 17.48
N ALA A 132 14.89 -28.92 16.70
CA ALA A 132 14.92 -28.62 15.27
C ALA A 132 13.83 -29.37 14.49
N GLN A 133 13.61 -30.66 14.77
CA GLN A 133 12.53 -31.43 14.13
C GLN A 133 11.15 -30.87 14.49
N ARG A 134 10.92 -30.57 15.78
CA ARG A 134 9.66 -29.97 16.23
C ARG A 134 9.41 -28.61 15.59
N TYR A 135 10.45 -27.80 15.40
CA TYR A 135 10.34 -26.54 14.69
C TYR A 135 9.82 -26.74 13.27
N VAL A 136 10.42 -27.66 12.51
CA VAL A 136 10.01 -27.94 11.12
C VAL A 136 8.55 -28.40 11.07
N GLU A 137 8.14 -29.30 11.95
CA GLU A 137 6.76 -29.78 12.05
C GLU A 137 5.77 -28.64 12.36
N LEU A 138 6.10 -27.79 13.34
CA LEU A 138 5.25 -26.67 13.73
C LEU A 138 5.20 -25.57 12.67
N ALA A 139 6.33 -25.26 12.03
CA ALA A 139 6.42 -24.28 10.96
C ALA A 139 5.53 -24.71 9.77
N ALA A 140 5.63 -25.98 9.37
CA ALA A 140 4.76 -26.55 8.32
C ALA A 140 3.28 -26.49 8.72
N HIS A 141 2.96 -26.80 9.99
CA HIS A 141 1.59 -26.76 10.48
C HIS A 141 1.01 -25.34 10.48
N ILE A 142 1.75 -24.34 10.95
CA ILE A 142 1.31 -22.95 11.00
C ILE A 142 1.12 -22.39 9.58
N LYS A 143 2.04 -22.70 8.65
CA LYS A 143 1.88 -22.32 7.24
C LYS A 143 0.60 -22.93 6.65
N GLY A 144 0.34 -24.21 6.88
CA GLY A 144 -0.89 -24.87 6.42
C GLY A 144 -2.18 -24.29 7.03
N LEU A 145 -2.17 -23.92 8.31
CA LEU A 145 -3.30 -23.21 8.94
C LEU A 145 -3.49 -21.81 8.35
N ASN A 146 -2.41 -21.13 8.00
CA ASN A 146 -2.45 -19.81 7.38
C ASN A 146 -3.09 -19.88 5.98
N ASP A 147 -2.70 -20.87 5.17
CA ASP A 147 -3.31 -21.11 3.86
C ASP A 147 -4.80 -21.40 3.98
N ARG A 148 -5.20 -22.19 4.98
CA ARG A 148 -6.63 -22.43 5.22
C ARG A 148 -7.38 -21.16 5.64
N ARG A 149 -6.73 -20.30 6.42
CA ARG A 149 -7.28 -19.01 6.84
C ARG A 149 -7.48 -18.08 5.64
N THR A 150 -6.53 -18.02 4.71
CA THR A 150 -6.64 -17.19 3.50
C THR A 150 -7.76 -17.69 2.59
N GLU A 151 -7.86 -19.00 2.34
CA GLU A 151 -8.97 -19.61 1.57
C GLU A 151 -10.35 -19.27 2.15
N LEU A 152 -10.49 -19.34 3.47
CA LEU A 152 -11.76 -19.02 4.14
C LEU A 152 -12.09 -17.54 4.04
N ARG A 153 -11.09 -16.65 4.20
CA ARG A 153 -11.27 -15.21 4.01
C ARG A 153 -11.73 -14.88 2.59
N GLU A 154 -11.15 -15.53 1.58
CA GLU A 154 -11.61 -15.37 0.20
C GLU A 154 -13.05 -15.84 0.01
N LYS A 155 -13.42 -17.01 0.54
CA LYS A 155 -14.81 -17.50 0.46
C LYS A 155 -15.77 -16.52 1.11
N VAL A 156 -15.44 -16.00 2.29
CA VAL A 156 -16.25 -14.99 2.98
C VAL A 156 -16.34 -13.70 2.15
N ALA A 157 -15.25 -13.25 1.54
CA ALA A 157 -15.25 -12.09 0.66
C ALA A 157 -16.19 -12.30 -0.56
N ARG A 158 -16.13 -13.48 -1.20
CA ARG A 158 -17.03 -13.86 -2.29
C ARG A 158 -18.50 -13.87 -1.86
N TYR A 159 -18.82 -14.48 -0.71
CA TYR A 159 -20.19 -14.50 -0.19
C TYR A 159 -20.69 -13.11 0.21
N LYS A 160 -19.83 -12.25 0.76
CA LYS A 160 -20.19 -10.85 1.03
C LYS A 160 -20.46 -10.06 -0.25
N ALA A 161 -19.65 -10.28 -1.30
CA ALA A 161 -19.89 -9.66 -2.60
C ALA A 161 -21.21 -10.11 -3.23
N LEU A 162 -21.50 -11.43 -3.19
CA LEU A 162 -22.79 -11.97 -3.63
C LEU A 162 -23.96 -11.41 -2.80
N LYS A 163 -23.78 -11.30 -1.48
CA LYS A 163 -24.79 -10.68 -0.62
C LYS A 163 -25.03 -9.22 -1.01
N GLY A 164 -23.98 -8.44 -1.28
CA GLY A 164 -24.11 -7.06 -1.76
C GLY A 164 -24.82 -6.96 -3.12
N MET A 165 -24.66 -7.94 -4.01
CA MET A 165 -25.43 -8.00 -5.26
C MET A 165 -26.91 -8.34 -5.02
N LEU A 166 -27.21 -9.09 -3.96
CA LEU A 166 -28.57 -9.48 -3.58
C LEU A 166 -29.27 -8.45 -2.70
N GLU A 167 -28.55 -7.53 -2.07
CA GLU A 167 -29.08 -6.47 -1.20
C GLU A 167 -30.20 -5.63 -1.88
N PRO A 168 -30.08 -5.21 -3.16
CA PRO A 168 -31.17 -4.52 -3.86
C PRO A 168 -32.41 -5.41 -4.12
N PHE A 169 -32.28 -6.73 -4.02
CA PHE A 169 -33.38 -7.67 -4.22
C PHE A 169 -34.05 -8.09 -2.90
N GLU A 170 -33.50 -7.73 -1.73
CA GLU A 170 -34.11 -8.04 -0.42
C GLU A 170 -35.50 -7.39 -0.30
N ASN A 171 -35.67 -6.19 -0.86
CA ASN A 171 -36.96 -5.52 -1.01
C ASN A 171 -37.52 -5.68 -2.44
N SER A 172 -37.70 -6.93 -2.86
CA SER A 172 -38.23 -7.30 -4.19
C SER A 172 -39.55 -6.62 -4.60
N LYS A 173 -40.29 -6.03 -3.66
CA LYS A 173 -41.54 -5.29 -3.94
C LYS A 173 -41.34 -3.79 -4.18
N GLU A 174 -40.20 -3.23 -3.77
CA GLU A 174 -39.92 -1.79 -3.84
C GLU A 174 -38.78 -1.46 -4.82
N ASP A 175 -37.72 -2.28 -4.90
CA ASP A 175 -36.49 -1.98 -5.66
C ASP A 175 -36.34 -2.75 -6.98
N VAL A 176 -37.00 -3.90 -7.10
CA VAL A 176 -36.91 -4.71 -8.32
C VAL A 176 -37.89 -4.14 -9.33
N GLN A 177 -37.34 -3.37 -10.26
CA GLN A 177 -37.98 -2.76 -11.43
C GLN A 177 -39.35 -3.37 -11.74
N GLY A 178 -40.43 -2.59 -11.60
CA GLY A 178 -41.78 -2.93 -12.08
C GLY A 178 -41.85 -3.19 -13.60
N ASN A 179 -40.71 -3.10 -14.29
CA ASN A 179 -40.50 -3.37 -15.70
C ASN A 179 -40.05 -4.82 -16.01
N LEU A 180 -39.82 -5.67 -15.01
CA LEU A 180 -39.70 -7.10 -15.26
C LEU A 180 -41.06 -7.62 -15.77
N CYS A 181 -41.04 -8.45 -16.81
CA CYS A 181 -42.20 -9.21 -17.30
C CYS A 181 -42.69 -10.21 -16.24
N THR A 182 -43.18 -9.73 -15.11
CA THR A 182 -44.07 -10.49 -14.26
C THR A 182 -45.37 -10.66 -15.04
N ARG A 183 -45.95 -11.85 -15.00
CA ARG A 183 -47.33 -12.08 -15.44
C ARG A 183 -48.21 -11.09 -14.66
N ASP A 184 -48.92 -10.21 -15.36
CA ASP A 184 -49.65 -9.05 -14.81
C ASP A 184 -48.82 -7.77 -14.51
N GLY A 185 -47.66 -7.59 -15.16
CA GLY A 185 -46.80 -6.40 -15.00
C GLY A 185 -47.20 -5.19 -15.86
N GLU A 186 -46.73 -3.98 -15.51
CA GLU A 186 -47.05 -2.74 -16.25
C GLU A 186 -46.63 -2.80 -17.73
N VAL A 187 -45.53 -3.49 -18.02
CA VAL A 187 -45.04 -3.72 -19.39
C VAL A 187 -45.99 -4.61 -20.20
N GLU A 188 -46.62 -5.61 -19.59
CA GLU A 188 -47.62 -6.45 -20.27
C GLU A 188 -48.86 -5.63 -20.63
N ALA A 189 -49.30 -4.75 -19.72
CA ALA A 189 -50.40 -3.82 -19.99
C ALA A 189 -50.06 -2.83 -21.12
N GLU A 190 -48.85 -2.26 -21.15
CA GLU A 190 -48.41 -1.38 -22.24
C GLU A 190 -48.23 -2.13 -23.57
N LEU A 191 -47.74 -3.38 -23.56
CA LEU A 191 -47.68 -4.23 -24.75
C LEU A 191 -49.08 -4.55 -25.28
N GLN A 192 -50.06 -4.79 -24.40
CA GLN A 192 -51.44 -5.01 -24.79
C GLN A 192 -52.07 -3.75 -25.40
N LYS A 193 -51.81 -2.56 -24.82
CA LYS A 193 -52.22 -1.27 -25.40
C LYS A 193 -51.58 -1.06 -26.77
N MET A 194 -50.29 -1.35 -26.92
CA MET A 194 -49.58 -1.24 -28.19
C MET A 194 -50.14 -2.21 -29.24
N GLY A 195 -50.49 -3.44 -28.83
CA GLY A 195 -51.16 -4.41 -29.70
C GLY A 195 -52.53 -3.92 -30.19
N MET A 196 -53.31 -3.30 -29.31
CA MET A 196 -54.61 -2.70 -29.67
C MET A 196 -54.43 -1.50 -30.61
N LEU A 197 -53.43 -0.64 -30.35
CA LEU A 197 -53.08 0.47 -31.25
C LEU A 197 -52.62 -0.03 -32.61
N MET A 198 -51.79 -1.07 -32.68
CA MET A 198 -51.39 -1.69 -33.95
C MET A 198 -52.57 -2.29 -34.71
N ALA A 199 -53.50 -2.97 -34.03
CA ALA A 199 -54.72 -3.48 -34.67
C ALA A 199 -55.57 -2.34 -35.25
N ARG A 200 -55.68 -1.21 -34.52
CA ARG A 200 -56.41 -0.03 -35.00
C ARG A 200 -55.69 0.68 -36.15
N VAL A 201 -54.37 0.79 -36.10
CA VAL A 201 -53.56 1.36 -37.19
C VAL A 201 -53.65 0.48 -38.43
N LYS A 202 -53.56 -0.84 -38.28
CA LYS A 202 -53.76 -1.80 -39.37
C LYS A 202 -55.15 -1.67 -39.98
N GLY A 203 -56.21 -1.62 -39.16
CA GLY A 203 -57.57 -1.43 -39.66
C GLY A 203 -57.79 -0.08 -40.34
N ARG A 204 -57.16 1.01 -39.85
CA ARG A 204 -57.19 2.31 -40.54
C ARG A 204 -56.37 2.31 -41.83
N LEU A 205 -55.25 1.60 -41.89
CA LEU A 205 -54.44 1.45 -43.10
C LEU A 205 -55.18 0.62 -44.16
N GLU A 206 -55.80 -0.50 -43.78
CA GLU A 206 -56.66 -1.31 -44.65
C GLU A 206 -57.89 -0.51 -45.12
N GLY A 207 -58.50 0.31 -44.24
CA GLY A 207 -59.57 1.24 -44.59
C GLY A 207 -59.14 2.33 -45.59
N LEU A 208 -57.87 2.73 -45.56
CA LEU A 208 -57.30 3.73 -46.47
C LEU A 208 -56.85 3.10 -47.79
N GLU A 209 -56.35 1.87 -47.78
CA GLU A 209 -56.08 1.06 -48.98
C GLU A 209 -57.38 0.72 -49.72
N THR A 210 -58.45 0.41 -49.00
CA THR A 210 -59.79 0.19 -49.60
C THR A 210 -60.41 1.49 -50.11
N SER A 211 -60.23 2.63 -49.41
CA SER A 211 -60.65 3.96 -49.91
C SER A 211 -59.80 4.47 -51.09
N GLN A 212 -58.53 4.06 -51.21
CA GLN A 212 -57.72 4.37 -52.39
C GLN A 212 -58.09 3.50 -53.61
N ASN A 213 -58.64 2.30 -53.39
CA ASN A 213 -59.16 1.43 -54.45
C ASN A 213 -60.63 1.73 -54.83
N GLN A 214 -61.34 2.51 -54.01
CA GLN A 214 -62.67 3.05 -54.31
C GLN A 214 -62.57 4.57 -54.50
N GLY A 215 -61.82 4.97 -55.53
CA GLY A 215 -62.07 6.26 -56.16
C GLY A 215 -63.36 6.14 -56.96
N ASP A 216 -64.41 6.78 -56.45
CA ASP A 216 -65.81 6.83 -56.93
C ASP A 216 -66.75 5.83 -56.26
N GLU A 217 -67.29 6.20 -55.10
CA GLU A 217 -68.75 6.33 -54.87
C GLU A 217 -69.02 6.82 -53.43
N GLU A 218 -70.12 7.57 -53.27
CA GLU A 218 -70.57 8.37 -52.13
C GLU A 218 -70.24 7.82 -50.72
N MET A 219 -69.64 8.65 -49.86
CA MET A 219 -69.49 8.37 -48.43
C MET A 219 -70.71 8.91 -47.66
N ASP A 220 -71.62 8.00 -47.33
CA ASP A 220 -72.75 8.21 -46.41
C ASP A 220 -72.28 8.63 -45.01
N LEU A 221 -72.91 9.69 -44.50
CA LEU A 221 -72.64 10.36 -43.22
C LEU A 221 -73.30 9.66 -42.02
N ASP A 222 -73.22 8.32 -41.91
CA ASP A 222 -73.97 7.57 -40.87
C ASP A 222 -73.11 6.99 -39.74
N PHE A 223 -71.82 7.31 -39.66
CA PHE A 223 -70.93 6.80 -38.59
C PHE A 223 -70.82 7.67 -37.32
N LEU A 224 -71.49 8.82 -37.25
CA LEU A 224 -71.38 9.75 -36.11
C LEU A 224 -72.39 9.50 -34.96
N ASP A 225 -73.31 8.54 -35.08
CA ASP A 225 -74.39 8.34 -34.11
C ASP A 225 -74.24 7.11 -33.19
N GLN A 226 -73.14 6.35 -33.30
CA GLN A 226 -72.90 5.21 -32.40
C GLN A 226 -72.33 5.60 -31.03
N GLU A 227 -71.59 6.71 -30.92
CA GLU A 227 -71.08 7.19 -29.62
C GLU A 227 -72.21 7.63 -28.68
N LYS A 228 -73.27 8.27 -29.21
CA LYS A 228 -74.43 8.69 -28.39
C LYS A 228 -75.28 7.52 -27.90
N LYS A 229 -75.33 6.40 -28.63
CA LYS A 229 -76.08 5.20 -28.23
C LYS A 229 -75.40 4.44 -27.10
N ALA A 230 -74.06 4.42 -27.05
CA ALA A 230 -73.34 3.77 -25.97
C ALA A 230 -73.52 4.50 -24.62
N ASP A 231 -73.51 5.83 -24.62
CA ASP A 231 -73.72 6.64 -23.41
C ASP A 231 -75.17 6.60 -22.87
N LEU A 232 -76.15 6.40 -23.74
CA LEU A 232 -77.55 6.21 -23.33
C LEU A 232 -77.78 4.84 -22.67
N LEU A 233 -77.10 3.79 -23.15
CA LEU A 233 -77.24 2.44 -22.58
C LEU A 233 -76.51 2.28 -21.24
N LEU A 234 -75.49 3.09 -20.95
CA LEU A 234 -74.80 3.05 -19.66
C LEU A 234 -75.61 3.72 -18.53
N ASN A 235 -76.44 4.72 -18.85
CA ASN A 235 -77.25 5.45 -17.88
C ASN A 235 -78.54 4.74 -17.45
N ASP A 236 -79.05 3.80 -18.26
CA ASP A 236 -80.26 3.01 -17.93
C ASP A 236 -79.99 1.79 -17.02
N VAL A 237 -78.72 1.45 -16.75
CA VAL A 237 -78.34 0.33 -15.86
C VAL A 237 -78.11 0.78 -14.41
N LEU A 238 -78.15 2.09 -14.13
CA LEU A 238 -77.95 2.67 -12.79
C LEU A 238 -79.17 3.45 -12.27
N ARG A 239 -80.38 2.89 -12.45
CA ARG A 239 -81.58 3.25 -11.68
C ARG A 239 -82.30 2.05 -11.13
#